data_AF-A0A7S0ZAV7-F1
#
_entry.id   AF-A0A7S0ZAV7-F1
#
_cell.length_a   1.000
_cell.length_b   1.000
_cell.length_c   1.000
_cell.angle_alpha   90.00
_cell.angle_beta   90.00
_cell.angle_gamma   90.00
#
_symmetry.space_group_name_H-M   'P 1'
#
loop_
_entity.id
_entity.type
_entity.pdbx_description
1 polymer ?
#
loop_
_entity_poly.entity_id
_entity_poly.type
_entity_poly.pdbx_seq_one_letter_code
_entity_poly.pdbx_strand_id
1 'polypeptide(L)'
;WNASELRNSVLAHLIEFGIGVMHPGMNESEISLVEKLFSFGCIRVMVVLSSMLWSKSLSANLVVVKGTEYFDEHQQLYRELNLATILQLIGGARRPARNETTCRSLILTSSAMRGFYKKFLYESCPIESQLHEYFYVSLNREIASGRIDCFLCALDFLASSFLFRRLLMNPSFYGLTTMNAKSVAAFCYDLVESSLKRLESLNLVSISTGSDDQNSCLHIAKESRAHDLMALVSKNPKNRYLSSTFSSQVCLNYDLLPETINRMKNFGK
;
A
#
# COMPACT_ATOMS: atom_id res chain seq x y z
N TRP A 1 -19.86 8.20 31.67
CA TRP A 1 -20.24 8.05 30.26
C TRP A 1 -21.75 7.89 30.24
N ASN A 2 -22.47 8.60 29.37
CA ASN A 2 -23.93 8.47 29.27
C ASN A 2 -24.27 7.56 28.09
N ALA A 3 -25.05 6.51 28.33
CA ALA A 3 -25.49 5.57 27.30
C ALA A 3 -26.28 6.24 26.16
N SER A 4 -26.79 7.46 26.37
CA SER A 4 -27.55 8.25 25.40
C SER A 4 -26.73 8.76 24.20
N GLU A 5 -25.40 8.75 24.28
CA GLU A 5 -24.53 9.15 23.14
C GLU A 5 -24.40 8.06 22.07
N LEU A 6 -24.80 6.82 22.38
CA LEU A 6 -24.73 5.68 21.47
C LEU A 6 -26.09 5.49 20.79
N ARG A 7 -26.11 5.50 19.45
CA ARG A 7 -27.34 5.20 18.69
C ARG A 7 -27.66 3.71 18.71
N ASN A 8 -26.64 2.87 18.77
CA ASN A 8 -26.79 1.42 18.76
C ASN A 8 -26.99 0.87 20.18
N SER A 9 -28.21 0.42 20.49
CA SER A 9 -28.57 -0.18 21.77
C SER A 9 -27.77 -1.45 22.08
N VAL A 10 -27.38 -2.22 21.05
CA VAL A 10 -26.56 -3.43 21.22
C VAL A 10 -25.16 -3.06 21.69
N LEU A 11 -24.57 -2.00 21.13
CA LEU A 11 -23.25 -1.52 21.53
C LEU A 11 -23.28 -0.98 22.96
N ALA A 12 -24.32 -0.23 23.33
CA ALA A 12 -24.50 0.25 24.69
C ALA A 12 -24.54 -0.91 25.69
N HIS A 13 -25.33 -1.94 25.40
CA HIS A 13 -25.40 -3.15 26.22
C HIS A 13 -24.06 -3.87 26.31
N LEU A 14 -23.31 -4.02 25.22
CA LEU A 14 -21.98 -4.66 25.23
C LEU A 14 -20.97 -3.89 26.10
N ILE A 15 -21.00 -2.55 26.06
CA ILE A 15 -20.12 -1.70 26.84
C ILE A 15 -20.40 -1.83 28.35
N GLU A 16 -21.65 -2.07 28.75
CA GLU A 16 -22.00 -2.36 30.16
C GLU A 16 -21.30 -3.63 30.66
N PHE A 17 -21.10 -4.64 29.80
CA PHE A 17 -20.30 -5.83 30.12
C PHE A 17 -18.78 -5.62 29.95
N GLY A 18 -18.33 -4.40 29.62
CA GLY A 18 -16.93 -4.08 29.38
C GLY A 18 -16.38 -4.60 28.05
N ILE A 19 -17.25 -4.81 27.06
CA ILE A 19 -16.91 -5.25 25.70
C ILE A 19 -17.18 -4.12 24.71
N GLY A 20 -16.14 -3.69 24.01
CA GLY A 20 -16.25 -2.72 22.91
C GLY A 20 -16.20 -3.41 21.56
N VAL A 21 -16.97 -2.90 20.60
CA VAL A 21 -16.92 -3.35 19.20
C VAL A 21 -16.69 -2.14 18.30
N MET A 22 -15.80 -2.28 17.31
CA MET A 22 -15.52 -1.28 16.30
C MET A 22 -15.58 -1.87 14.89
N HIS A 23 -16.43 -1.27 14.06
CA HIS A 23 -16.52 -1.57 12.62
C HIS A 23 -16.63 -0.28 11.80
N PRO A 24 -16.23 -0.29 10.50
CA PRO A 24 -16.24 0.92 9.65
C PRO A 24 -17.61 1.57 9.46
N GLY A 25 -18.69 0.83 9.72
CA GLY A 25 -20.07 1.34 9.61
C GLY A 25 -20.55 2.14 10.83
N MET A 26 -19.72 2.31 11.86
CA MET A 26 -20.05 3.11 13.03
C MET A 26 -19.80 4.60 12.78
N ASN A 27 -20.51 5.46 13.51
CA ASN A 27 -20.24 6.89 13.43
C ASN A 27 -18.89 7.22 14.09
N GLU A 28 -18.20 8.23 13.57
CA GLU A 28 -16.90 8.64 14.11
C GLU A 28 -16.98 9.06 15.59
N SER A 29 -18.09 9.67 16.00
CA SER A 29 -18.36 10.01 17.41
C SER A 29 -18.40 8.78 18.32
N GLU A 30 -19.05 7.70 17.88
CA GLU A 30 -19.16 6.44 18.63
C GLU A 30 -17.80 5.74 18.68
N ILE A 31 -17.07 5.71 17.57
CA ILE A 31 -15.72 5.15 17.51
C ILE A 31 -14.80 5.88 18.48
N SER A 32 -14.82 7.22 18.49
CA SER A 32 -14.00 8.04 19.40
C SER A 32 -14.37 7.81 20.87
N LEU A 33 -15.66 7.65 21.18
CA LEU A 33 -16.12 7.33 22.53
C LEU A 33 -15.61 5.96 22.99
N VAL A 34 -15.77 4.93 22.16
CA VAL A 34 -15.32 3.55 22.44
C VAL A 34 -13.80 3.49 22.59
N GLU A 35 -13.04 4.20 21.76
CA GLU A 35 -11.58 4.32 21.84
C GLU A 35 -11.12 4.97 23.15
N LYS A 36 -11.80 6.05 23.58
CA LYS A 36 -11.55 6.69 24.87
C LYS A 36 -11.85 5.74 26.03
N LEU A 37 -13.00 5.09 26.03
CA LEU A 37 -13.40 4.15 27.07
C LEU A 37 -12.41 2.98 27.22
N PHE A 38 -11.84 2.51 26.11
CA PHE A 38 -10.79 1.51 26.12
C PHE A 38 -9.47 2.04 26.69
N SER A 39 -9.07 3.24 26.28
CA SER A 39 -7.84 3.89 26.76
C SER A 39 -7.89 4.18 28.26
N PHE A 40 -9.08 4.49 28.80
CA PHE A 40 -9.30 4.65 30.24
C PHE A 40 -9.41 3.33 31.01
N GLY A 41 -9.45 2.18 30.33
CA GLY A 41 -9.58 0.86 30.95
C GLY A 41 -10.99 0.53 31.45
N CYS A 42 -12.01 1.30 31.05
CA CYS A 42 -13.41 0.97 31.34
C CYS A 42 -13.87 -0.27 30.55
N ILE A 43 -13.38 -0.40 29.31
CA ILE A 43 -13.59 -1.57 28.46
C ILE A 43 -12.37 -2.48 28.60
N ARG A 44 -12.60 -3.76 28.92
CA ARG A 44 -11.52 -4.75 29.07
C ARG A 44 -11.23 -5.48 27.76
N VAL A 45 -12.25 -5.69 26.93
CA VAL A 45 -12.14 -6.44 25.68
C VAL A 45 -12.60 -5.55 24.54
N MET A 46 -11.76 -5.40 23.52
CA MET A 46 -12.09 -4.66 22.30
C MET A 46 -12.06 -5.59 21.10
N VAL A 47 -13.13 -5.59 20.32
CA VAL A 47 -13.25 -6.33 19.06
C VAL A 47 -13.19 -5.32 17.90
N VAL A 48 -12.22 -5.48 17.01
CA VAL A 48 -11.97 -4.53 15.91
C VAL A 48 -11.79 -5.29 14.60
N LEU A 49 -12.38 -4.77 13.53
CA LEU A 49 -12.12 -5.29 12.19
C LEU A 49 -10.75 -4.88 11.66
N SER A 50 -10.11 -5.75 10.88
CA SER A 50 -8.78 -5.52 10.31
C SER A 50 -8.71 -4.28 9.40
N SER A 51 -9.83 -3.87 8.81
CA SER A 51 -9.92 -2.66 7.98
C SER A 51 -9.74 -1.34 8.74
N MET A 52 -9.89 -1.34 10.08
CA MET A 52 -9.77 -0.13 10.91
C MET A 52 -8.38 0.04 11.55
N LEU A 53 -7.46 -0.90 11.35
CA LEU A 53 -6.18 -0.94 12.06
C LEU A 53 -5.24 0.22 11.73
N TRP A 54 -5.38 0.80 10.55
CA TRP A 54 -4.53 1.91 10.09
C TRP A 54 -5.04 3.26 10.58
N SER A 55 -6.33 3.38 10.89
CA SER A 55 -6.96 4.64 11.28
C SER A 55 -7.05 4.85 12.79
N LYS A 56 -6.68 3.85 13.60
CA LYS A 56 -6.84 3.87 15.05
C LYS A 56 -5.58 3.41 15.77
N SER A 57 -5.22 4.11 16.84
CA SER A 57 -4.06 3.78 17.67
C SER A 57 -4.51 3.05 18.93
N LEU A 58 -4.81 1.76 18.79
CA LEU A 58 -5.20 0.92 19.90
C LEU A 58 -3.98 0.15 20.42
N SER A 59 -3.81 0.18 21.75
CA SER A 59 -2.77 -0.58 22.44
C SER A 59 -3.36 -1.48 23.49
N ALA A 60 -2.96 -2.75 23.51
CA ALA A 60 -3.40 -3.72 24.51
C ALA A 60 -2.24 -4.60 24.99
N ASN A 61 -2.37 -5.17 26.19
CA ASN A 61 -1.36 -6.09 26.75
C ASN A 61 -1.37 -7.44 26.03
N LEU A 62 -2.57 -7.87 25.60
CA LEU A 62 -2.82 -9.08 24.82
C LEU A 62 -3.56 -8.70 23.54
N VAL A 63 -2.98 -9.02 22.39
CA VAL A 63 -3.68 -8.94 21.10
C VAL A 63 -3.96 -10.34 20.59
N VAL A 64 -5.23 -10.60 20.26
CA VAL A 64 -5.65 -11.87 19.66
C VAL A 64 -6.08 -11.61 18.22
N VAL A 65 -5.34 -12.17 17.27
CA VAL A 65 -5.72 -12.18 15.85
C VAL A 65 -6.54 -13.42 15.60
N LYS A 66 -7.86 -13.25 15.54
CA LYS A 66 -8.81 -14.34 15.29
C LYS A 66 -9.02 -14.50 13.77
N GLY A 67 -8.40 -15.53 13.19
CA GLY A 67 -8.47 -15.81 11.77
C GLY A 67 -7.49 -14.94 10.98
N THR A 68 -6.81 -15.54 10.01
CA THR A 68 -5.88 -14.83 9.12
C THR A 68 -6.41 -14.69 7.70
N GLU A 69 -7.67 -15.02 7.47
CA GLU A 69 -8.30 -15.06 6.16
C GLU A 69 -9.45 -14.04 6.08
N TYR A 70 -9.69 -13.51 4.89
CA TYR A 70 -10.88 -12.73 4.56
C TYR A 70 -11.47 -13.24 3.24
N PHE A 71 -12.77 -13.04 3.07
CA PHE A 71 -13.45 -13.40 1.82
C PHE A 71 -13.31 -12.26 0.82
N ASP A 72 -12.75 -12.54 -0.35
CA ASP A 72 -12.70 -11.59 -1.46
C ASP A 72 -13.94 -11.77 -2.34
N GLU A 73 -14.84 -10.80 -2.28
CA GLU A 73 -16.09 -10.80 -3.04
C GLU A 73 -15.87 -10.79 -4.55
N HIS A 74 -14.76 -10.25 -5.06
CA HIS A 74 -14.52 -10.19 -6.50
C HIS A 74 -14.14 -11.54 -7.09
N GLN A 75 -13.38 -12.31 -6.32
CA GLN A 75 -12.88 -13.60 -6.77
C GLN A 75 -13.67 -14.76 -6.18
N GLN A 76 -14.60 -14.47 -5.27
CA GLN A 76 -15.43 -15.45 -4.55
C GLN A 76 -14.57 -16.51 -3.85
N LEU A 77 -13.44 -16.09 -3.29
CA LEU A 77 -12.44 -16.98 -2.68
C LEU A 77 -11.93 -16.38 -1.36
N TYR A 78 -11.59 -17.26 -0.42
CA TYR A 78 -10.88 -16.85 0.79
C TYR A 78 -9.42 -16.56 0.46
N ARG A 79 -8.93 -15.42 0.94
CA ARG A 79 -7.56 -14.96 0.79
C ARG A 79 -6.96 -14.67 2.14
N GLU A 80 -5.67 -14.95 2.28
CA GLU A 80 -4.92 -14.62 3.49
C GLU A 80 -4.74 -13.11 3.62
N LEU A 81 -4.72 -12.64 4.86
CA LEU A 81 -4.41 -11.26 5.21
C LEU A 81 -2.97 -10.94 4.86
N ASN A 82 -2.76 -9.70 4.40
CA ASN A 82 -1.43 -9.18 4.14
C ASN A 82 -0.58 -9.24 5.41
N LEU A 83 0.69 -9.62 5.24
CA LEU A 83 1.68 -9.69 6.31
C LEU A 83 1.81 -8.35 7.06
N ALA A 84 1.74 -7.23 6.34
CA ALA A 84 1.75 -5.89 6.95
C ALA A 84 0.59 -5.69 7.93
N THR A 85 -0.61 -6.19 7.61
CA THR A 85 -1.78 -6.11 8.49
C THR A 85 -1.59 -6.97 9.74
N ILE A 86 -1.03 -8.17 9.58
CA ILE A 86 -0.70 -9.04 10.72
C ILE A 86 0.36 -8.40 11.62
N LEU A 87 1.41 -7.83 11.04
CA LEU A 87 2.43 -7.10 11.79
C LEU A 87 1.84 -5.88 12.51
N GLN A 88 0.94 -5.13 11.86
CA GLN A 88 0.26 -4.00 12.48
C GLN A 88 -0.59 -4.43 13.68
N LEU A 89 -1.31 -5.55 13.56
CA LEU A 89 -2.06 -6.16 14.67
C LEU A 89 -1.14 -6.52 15.84
N ILE A 90 -0.05 -7.23 15.56
CA ILE A 90 0.92 -7.64 16.58
C ILE A 90 1.60 -6.41 17.20
N GLY A 91 1.88 -5.37 16.41
CA GLY A 91 2.44 -4.10 16.87
C GLY A 91 1.50 -3.27 17.76
N GLY A 92 0.21 -3.60 17.76
CA GLY A 92 -0.77 -3.10 18.74
C GLY A 92 -0.57 -3.71 20.14
N ALA A 93 0.14 -4.84 20.26
CA ALA A 93 0.52 -5.39 21.55
C ALA A 93 1.65 -4.54 22.14
N ARG A 94 1.31 -3.69 23.11
CA ARG A 94 2.27 -2.76 23.72
C ARG A 94 2.26 -2.89 25.23
N ARG A 95 3.40 -2.53 25.82
CA ARG A 95 3.58 -2.55 27.26
C ARG A 95 2.70 -1.45 27.85
N PRO A 96 1.73 -1.76 28.73
CA PRO A 96 1.07 -0.70 29.48
C PRO A 96 2.14 0.02 30.29
N ALA A 97 2.03 1.34 30.43
CA ALA A 97 2.98 2.15 31.21
C ALA A 97 3.12 1.68 32.68
N ARG A 98 2.22 0.82 33.14
CA ARG A 98 2.12 0.29 34.49
C ARG A 98 2.68 -1.14 34.56
N ASN A 99 3.92 -1.27 35.01
CA ASN A 99 4.59 -2.41 35.65
C ASN A 99 4.52 -3.83 35.06
N GLU A 100 3.78 -4.13 33.99
CA GLU A 100 3.80 -5.44 33.36
C GLU A 100 5.07 -5.64 32.52
N THR A 101 5.75 -6.76 32.72
CA THR A 101 7.06 -7.05 32.09
C THR A 101 6.94 -7.65 30.69
N THR A 102 5.78 -8.18 30.30
CA THR A 102 5.63 -8.92 29.03
C THR A 102 4.31 -8.62 28.32
N CYS A 103 4.38 -8.31 27.03
CA CYS A 103 3.21 -8.24 26.14
C CYS A 103 3.11 -9.54 25.35
N ARG A 104 1.90 -9.94 24.96
CA ARG A 104 1.69 -11.17 24.20
C ARG A 104 0.79 -10.92 23.00
N SER A 105 1.08 -11.59 21.90
CA SER A 105 0.21 -11.67 20.74
C SER A 105 -0.11 -13.15 20.46
N LEU A 106 -1.37 -13.43 20.18
CA LEU A 106 -1.86 -14.76 19.84
C LEU A 106 -2.46 -14.70 18.43
N ILE A 107 -1.92 -15.50 17.51
CA ILE A 107 -2.45 -15.62 16.15
C ILE A 107 -3.16 -16.96 16.03
N LEU A 108 -4.44 -16.91 15.72
CA LEU A 108 -5.28 -18.07 15.43
C LEU A 108 -5.39 -18.20 13.92
N THR A 109 -4.71 -19.18 13.34
CA THR A 109 -4.60 -19.41 11.89
C THR A 109 -4.79 -20.89 11.55
N SER A 110 -4.95 -21.20 10.26
CA SER A 110 -4.97 -22.56 9.75
C SER A 110 -3.65 -23.30 10.01
N SER A 111 -3.74 -24.62 10.22
CA SER A 111 -2.56 -25.46 10.47
C SER A 111 -1.52 -25.36 9.33
N ALA A 112 -1.99 -25.22 8.09
CA ALA A 112 -1.14 -25.07 6.91
C ALA A 112 -0.28 -23.79 6.97
N MET A 113 -0.86 -22.68 7.43
CA MET A 113 -0.21 -21.36 7.45
C MET A 113 0.61 -21.09 8.70
N ARG A 114 0.46 -21.90 9.75
CA ARG A 114 1.22 -21.77 11.00
C ARG A 114 2.73 -21.71 10.77
N GLY A 115 3.26 -22.58 9.90
CA GLY A 115 4.69 -22.63 9.59
C GLY A 115 5.19 -21.35 8.92
N PHE A 116 4.39 -20.83 7.99
CA PHE A 116 4.68 -19.57 7.27
C PHE A 116 4.74 -18.38 8.23
N TYR A 117 3.70 -18.18 9.05
CA TYR A 117 3.68 -17.08 10.02
C TYR A 117 4.78 -17.22 11.07
N LYS A 118 5.06 -18.43 11.55
CA LYS A 118 6.16 -18.66 12.48
C LYS A 118 7.50 -18.23 11.86
N LYS A 119 7.80 -18.70 10.64
CA LYS A 119 9.04 -18.33 9.95
C LYS A 119 9.15 -16.82 9.77
N PHE A 120 8.08 -16.19 9.29
CA PHE A 120 8.05 -14.74 9.03
C PHE A 120 8.18 -13.87 10.28
N LEU A 121 7.71 -14.33 11.44
CA LEU A 121 7.83 -13.57 12.69
C LEU A 121 9.23 -13.63 13.30
N TYR A 122 10.00 -14.69 13.02
CA TYR A 122 11.35 -14.86 13.53
C TYR A 122 12.45 -14.47 12.53
N GLU A 123 12.16 -14.54 11.23
CA GLU A 123 13.07 -14.17 10.15
C GLU A 123 12.57 -12.93 9.42
N SER A 124 13.47 -12.02 9.06
CA SER A 124 13.11 -10.89 8.20
C SER A 124 12.74 -11.38 6.80
N CYS A 125 11.59 -10.93 6.29
CA CYS A 125 11.17 -11.26 4.94
C CYS A 125 11.95 -10.46 3.90
N PRO A 126 12.46 -11.10 2.84
CA PRO A 126 13.06 -10.37 1.73
C PRO A 126 11.97 -9.52 1.04
N ILE A 127 12.16 -8.21 1.02
CA ILE A 127 11.28 -7.28 0.31
C ILE A 127 11.75 -7.20 -1.16
N GLU A 128 10.85 -7.54 -2.07
CA GLU A 128 11.07 -7.48 -3.52
C GLU A 128 10.24 -6.36 -4.16
N SER A 129 10.65 -5.92 -5.35
CA SER A 129 9.99 -4.85 -6.07
C SER A 129 8.90 -5.39 -7.01
N GLN A 130 7.69 -4.86 -6.89
CA GLN A 130 6.60 -5.13 -7.84
C GLN A 130 6.53 -4.10 -8.98
N LEU A 131 7.53 -3.20 -9.08
CA LEU A 131 7.50 -2.12 -10.06
C LEU A 131 7.44 -2.64 -11.51
N HIS A 132 8.02 -3.80 -11.81
CA HIS A 132 8.03 -4.38 -13.15
C HIS A 132 6.62 -4.64 -13.71
N GLU A 133 5.62 -4.92 -12.85
CA GLU A 133 4.23 -5.10 -13.28
C GLU A 133 3.53 -3.78 -13.62
N TYR A 134 3.92 -2.68 -12.96
CA TYR A 134 3.23 -1.37 -13.00
C TYR A 134 4.11 -0.25 -13.57
N PHE A 135 5.25 -0.58 -14.17
CA PHE A 135 6.24 0.41 -14.60
C PHE A 135 5.65 1.43 -15.57
N TYR A 136 4.78 1.00 -16.49
CA TYR A 136 4.06 1.88 -17.42
C TYR A 136 3.28 3.01 -16.73
N VAL A 137 2.73 2.80 -15.54
CA VAL A 137 1.99 3.83 -14.78
C VAL A 137 2.96 4.89 -14.25
N SER A 138 4.05 4.44 -13.63
CA SER A 138 5.11 5.33 -13.13
C SER A 138 5.77 6.10 -14.27
N LEU A 139 6.05 5.43 -15.39
CA LEU A 139 6.63 6.04 -16.58
C LEU A 139 5.72 7.12 -17.16
N ASN A 140 4.44 6.82 -17.34
CA ASN A 140 3.47 7.81 -17.82
C ASN A 140 3.37 9.05 -16.91
N ARG A 141 3.45 8.85 -15.59
CA ARG A 141 3.46 9.97 -14.63
C ARG A 141 4.68 10.88 -14.84
N GLU A 142 5.86 10.29 -14.97
CA GLU A 142 7.10 11.06 -15.10
C GLU A 142 7.22 11.73 -16.48
N ILE A 143 6.72 11.09 -17.55
CA ILE A 143 6.56 11.71 -18.87
C ILE A 143 5.58 12.88 -18.78
N ALA A 144 4.41 12.70 -18.17
CA ALA A 144 3.42 13.77 -17.98
C ALA A 144 3.94 14.95 -17.13
N SER A 145 4.89 14.68 -16.22
CA SER A 145 5.56 15.71 -15.42
C SER A 145 6.69 16.42 -16.19
N GLY A 146 7.05 15.99 -17.40
CA GLY A 146 8.18 16.50 -18.17
C GLY A 146 9.54 16.20 -17.55
N ARG A 147 9.66 15.14 -16.72
CA ARG A 147 10.97 14.69 -16.20
C ARG A 147 11.65 13.70 -17.13
N ILE A 148 10.87 12.97 -17.92
CA ILE A 148 11.34 11.95 -18.85
C ILE A 148 10.87 12.34 -20.25
N ASP A 149 11.80 12.85 -21.04
CA ASP A 149 11.54 13.29 -22.42
C ASP A 149 12.19 12.35 -23.44
N CYS A 150 13.03 11.42 -22.99
CA CYS A 150 13.85 10.57 -23.85
C CYS A 150 13.89 9.11 -23.39
N PHE A 151 14.16 8.19 -24.30
CA PHE A 151 14.26 6.75 -23.97
C PHE A 151 15.40 6.47 -22.98
N LEU A 152 16.56 7.12 -23.16
CA LEU A 152 17.69 7.03 -22.22
C LEU A 152 17.31 7.54 -20.83
N CYS A 153 16.52 8.60 -20.75
CA CYS A 153 16.01 9.18 -19.51
C CYS A 153 15.11 8.18 -18.77
N ALA A 154 14.33 7.38 -19.51
CA ALA A 154 13.49 6.33 -18.94
C ALA A 154 14.31 5.15 -18.39
N LEU A 155 15.42 4.80 -19.06
CA LEU A 155 16.37 3.81 -18.56
C LEU A 155 17.07 4.29 -17.29
N ASP A 156 17.50 5.55 -17.24
CA ASP A 156 18.11 6.15 -16.05
C ASP A 156 17.13 6.19 -14.87
N PHE A 157 15.86 6.52 -15.14
CA PHE A 157 14.80 6.44 -14.13
C PHE A 157 14.66 5.01 -13.57
N LEU A 158 14.63 4.00 -14.44
CA LEU A 158 14.57 2.61 -14.03
C LEU A 158 15.82 2.21 -13.22
N ALA A 159 17.01 2.64 -13.62
CA ALA A 159 18.27 2.37 -12.92
C ALA A 159 18.32 2.99 -11.51
N SER A 160 17.68 4.14 -11.33
CA SER A 160 17.56 4.81 -10.02
C SER A 160 16.59 4.12 -9.05
N SER A 161 15.76 3.20 -9.54
CA SER A 161 14.67 2.59 -8.78
C SER A 161 15.12 1.46 -7.83
N PHE A 162 14.27 1.14 -6.86
CA PHE A 162 14.46 -0.04 -5.99
C PHE A 162 14.46 -1.36 -6.79
N LEU A 163 13.73 -1.41 -7.92
CA LEU A 163 13.71 -2.58 -8.79
C LEU A 163 15.11 -2.91 -9.29
N PHE A 164 15.85 -1.92 -9.80
CA PHE A 164 17.20 -2.16 -10.32
C PHE A 164 18.14 -2.71 -9.25
N ARG A 165 18.09 -2.19 -8.02
CA ARG A 165 18.88 -2.71 -6.90
C ARG A 165 18.53 -4.16 -6.57
N ARG A 166 17.25 -4.52 -6.58
CA ARG A 166 16.80 -5.90 -6.33
C ARG A 166 17.08 -6.84 -7.49
N LEU A 167 17.00 -6.35 -8.71
CA LEU A 167 17.31 -7.08 -9.95
C LEU A 167 18.77 -7.52 -10.01
N LEU A 168 19.68 -6.87 -9.30
CA LEU A 168 21.08 -7.31 -9.18
C LEU A 168 21.29 -8.34 -8.06
N MET A 169 20.45 -8.32 -7.02
CA MET A 169 20.58 -9.16 -5.83
C MET A 169 19.84 -10.50 -5.95
N ASN A 170 18.66 -10.50 -6.56
CA ASN A 170 17.82 -11.69 -6.72
C ASN A 170 17.15 -11.72 -8.11
N PRO A 171 17.91 -12.05 -9.17
CA PRO A 171 17.44 -11.83 -10.54
C PRO A 171 16.52 -12.98 -10.99
N SER A 172 16.66 -14.15 -10.38
CA SER A 172 15.77 -15.31 -10.58
C SER A 172 14.32 -14.99 -10.21
N PHE A 173 14.08 -14.11 -9.24
CA PHE A 173 12.72 -13.66 -8.88
C PHE A 173 12.03 -12.92 -10.02
N TYR A 174 12.79 -12.18 -10.84
CA TYR A 174 12.28 -11.41 -11.98
C TYR A 174 12.28 -12.22 -13.28
N GLY A 175 12.56 -13.53 -13.23
CA GLY A 175 12.56 -14.42 -14.40
C GLY A 175 13.87 -14.44 -15.18
N LEU A 176 14.96 -13.88 -14.65
CA LEU A 176 16.28 -13.95 -15.30
C LEU A 176 16.99 -15.26 -14.96
N THR A 177 17.43 -15.98 -15.99
CA THR A 177 18.15 -17.27 -15.85
C THR A 177 19.63 -17.12 -15.55
N THR A 178 20.26 -16.02 -15.96
CA THR A 178 21.72 -15.80 -15.80
C THR A 178 22.04 -14.39 -15.30
N MET A 179 23.04 -14.29 -14.43
CA MET A 179 23.51 -13.05 -13.79
C MET A 179 24.57 -12.35 -14.62
N ASN A 180 24.23 -12.04 -15.87
CA ASN A 180 25.12 -11.33 -16.77
C ASN A 180 24.71 -9.85 -16.84
N ALA A 181 25.67 -8.93 -16.82
CA ALA A 181 25.37 -7.50 -16.98
C ALA A 181 24.57 -7.22 -18.28
N LYS A 182 24.82 -8.02 -19.32
CA LYS A 182 24.08 -7.97 -20.59
C LYS A 182 22.61 -8.39 -20.46
N SER A 183 22.30 -9.43 -19.66
CA SER A 183 20.91 -9.88 -19.49
C SER A 183 20.10 -8.91 -18.65
N VAL A 184 20.71 -8.28 -17.65
CA VAL A 184 20.09 -7.22 -16.86
C VAL A 184 19.80 -5.99 -17.72
N ALA A 185 20.75 -5.57 -18.56
CA ALA A 185 20.55 -4.45 -19.48
C ALA A 185 19.44 -4.74 -20.50
N ALA A 186 19.41 -5.94 -21.07
CA ALA A 186 18.36 -6.38 -21.99
C ALA A 186 16.98 -6.34 -21.30
N PHE A 187 16.87 -6.86 -20.07
CA PHE A 187 15.61 -6.80 -19.30
C PHE A 187 15.14 -5.37 -19.06
N CYS A 188 16.03 -4.47 -18.68
CA CYS A 188 15.69 -3.05 -18.49
C CYS A 188 15.19 -2.42 -19.79
N TYR A 189 15.83 -2.71 -20.92
CA TYR A 189 15.42 -2.24 -22.24
C TYR A 189 14.03 -2.77 -22.60
N ASP A 190 13.83 -4.09 -22.52
CA ASP A 190 12.56 -4.75 -22.83
C ASP A 190 11.41 -4.23 -21.96
N LEU A 191 11.68 -3.94 -20.67
CA LEU A 191 10.69 -3.40 -19.74
C LEU A 191 10.26 -1.98 -20.12
N VAL A 192 11.21 -1.11 -20.49
CA VAL A 192 10.89 0.25 -20.96
C VAL A 192 10.15 0.19 -22.28
N GLU A 193 10.64 -0.59 -23.24
CA GLU A 193 10.03 -0.72 -24.56
C GLU A 193 8.60 -1.28 -24.48
N SER A 194 8.39 -2.37 -23.74
CA SER A 194 7.05 -2.96 -23.54
C SER A 194 6.10 -1.98 -22.83
N SER A 195 6.60 -1.19 -21.89
CA SER A 195 5.81 -0.17 -21.20
C SER A 195 5.44 0.99 -22.12
N LEU A 196 6.35 1.45 -22.98
CA LEU A 196 6.07 2.50 -23.97
C LEU A 196 5.06 2.02 -25.03
N LYS A 197 5.22 0.81 -25.58
CA LYS A 197 4.25 0.18 -26.49
C LYS A 197 2.87 0.08 -25.84
N ARG A 198 2.82 -0.25 -24.55
CA ARG A 198 1.56 -0.28 -23.80
C ARG A 198 0.93 1.11 -23.67
N LEU A 199 1.71 2.15 -23.39
CA LEU A 199 1.20 3.52 -23.31
C LEU A 199 0.74 4.07 -24.67
N GLU A 200 1.44 3.70 -25.75
CA GLU A 200 1.04 4.01 -27.12
C GLU A 200 -0.29 3.33 -27.48
N SER A 201 -0.46 2.04 -27.13
CA SER A 201 -1.74 1.32 -27.36
C SER A 201 -2.93 1.95 -26.61
N LEU A 202 -2.65 2.67 -25.53
CA LEU A 202 -3.64 3.41 -24.74
C LEU A 202 -3.83 4.87 -25.21
N ASN A 203 -3.13 5.28 -26.29
CA ASN A 203 -3.11 6.64 -26.84
C ASN A 203 -2.70 7.73 -25.82
N LEU A 204 -1.80 7.41 -24.89
CA LEU A 204 -1.37 8.34 -23.84
C LEU A 204 -0.07 9.08 -24.19
N VAL A 205 0.78 8.46 -25.01
CA VAL A 205 2.08 8.98 -25.42
C VAL A 205 2.19 8.85 -26.93
N SER A 206 2.72 9.88 -27.59
CA SER A 206 3.11 9.83 -28.99
C SER A 206 4.63 9.83 -29.08
N ILE A 207 5.20 8.77 -29.65
CA ILE A 207 6.63 8.65 -29.84
C ILE A 207 6.97 9.27 -31.19
N SER A 208 7.70 10.39 -31.21
CA SER A 208 8.28 10.91 -32.45
C SER A 208 9.71 10.39 -32.58
N THR A 209 9.95 9.51 -33.53
CA THR A 209 11.30 9.15 -33.93
C THR A 209 11.87 10.29 -34.77
N GLY A 210 12.69 11.15 -34.16
CA GLY A 210 13.58 12.04 -34.90
C GLY A 210 14.59 11.21 -35.70
N SER A 211 15.17 11.80 -36.75
CA SER A 211 16.09 11.17 -37.72
C SER A 211 17.40 10.59 -37.15
N ASP A 212 17.58 10.59 -35.83
CA ASP A 212 18.64 9.89 -35.12
C ASP A 212 17.99 8.91 -34.13
N ASP A 213 18.11 7.61 -34.39
CA ASP A 213 17.50 6.50 -33.62
C ASP A 213 17.84 6.48 -32.11
N GLN A 214 18.75 7.36 -31.66
CA GLN A 214 19.19 7.47 -30.27
C GLN A 214 18.50 8.58 -29.46
N ASN A 215 17.80 9.52 -30.12
CA ASN A 215 17.05 10.61 -29.46
C ASN A 215 15.58 10.61 -29.90
N SER A 216 14.88 9.51 -29.64
CA SER A 216 13.42 9.50 -29.72
C SER A 216 12.85 10.41 -28.62
N CYS A 217 12.39 11.60 -29.00
CA CYS A 217 11.66 12.48 -28.09
C CYS A 217 10.28 11.88 -27.80
N LEU A 218 9.98 11.70 -26.52
CA LEU A 218 8.68 11.24 -26.02
C LEU A 218 7.80 12.49 -25.85
N HIS A 219 6.84 12.69 -26.75
CA HIS A 219 5.87 13.76 -26.61
C HIS A 219 4.59 13.24 -25.96
N ILE A 220 4.09 13.96 -24.96
CA ILE A 220 2.78 13.68 -24.36
C ILE A 220 1.72 13.94 -25.43
N ALA A 221 1.00 12.89 -25.81
CA ALA A 221 -0.12 13.01 -26.74
C ALA A 221 -1.34 13.56 -26.00
N LYS A 222 -1.42 14.89 -25.85
CA LYS A 222 -2.57 15.67 -25.34
C LYS A 222 -3.06 15.30 -23.92
N GLU A 223 -3.09 16.31 -23.06
CA GLU A 223 -3.80 16.36 -21.77
C GLU A 223 -3.94 15.03 -21.04
N SER A 224 -2.93 14.75 -20.22
CA SER A 224 -2.84 13.66 -19.25
C SER A 224 -4.18 13.32 -18.58
N ARG A 225 -4.93 12.37 -19.15
CA ARG A 225 -6.03 11.67 -18.49
C ARG A 225 -5.48 10.65 -17.49
N ALA A 226 -4.67 11.13 -16.53
CA ALA A 226 -4.18 10.30 -15.43
C ALA A 226 -5.34 9.60 -14.68
N HIS A 227 -6.51 10.23 -14.67
CA HIS A 227 -7.75 9.68 -14.11
C HIS A 227 -8.25 8.40 -14.83
N ASP A 228 -8.11 8.30 -16.15
CA ASP A 228 -8.58 7.13 -16.92
C ASP A 228 -7.66 5.92 -16.74
N LEU A 229 -6.34 6.15 -16.67
CA LEU A 229 -5.37 5.10 -16.34
C LEU A 229 -5.59 4.55 -14.94
N MET A 230 -5.81 5.43 -13.95
CA MET A 230 -6.09 5.02 -12.58
C MET A 230 -7.42 4.26 -12.48
N ALA A 231 -8.44 4.63 -13.26
CA ALA A 231 -9.69 3.89 -13.39
C ALA A 231 -9.49 2.50 -14.03
N LEU A 232 -8.59 2.37 -15.02
CA LEU A 232 -8.27 1.10 -15.66
C LEU A 232 -7.44 0.18 -14.75
N VAL A 233 -6.49 0.74 -13.99
CA VAL A 233 -5.67 0.03 -12.99
C VAL A 233 -6.54 -0.41 -11.80
N SER A 234 -7.51 0.41 -11.38
CA SER A 234 -8.52 0.13 -10.35
C SER A 234 -9.48 -1.00 -10.73
N LYS A 235 -9.79 -1.17 -12.02
CA LYS A 235 -10.63 -2.26 -12.54
C LYS A 235 -9.94 -3.63 -12.53
N ASN A 236 -8.62 -3.68 -12.37
CA ASN A 236 -7.89 -4.95 -12.32
C ASN A 236 -7.96 -5.53 -10.89
N PRO A 237 -8.59 -6.71 -10.67
CA PRO A 237 -8.93 -7.22 -9.34
C PRO A 237 -7.72 -7.55 -8.46
N LYS A 238 -6.51 -7.69 -9.04
CA LYS A 238 -5.26 -7.88 -8.28
C LYS A 238 -4.73 -6.60 -7.63
N ASN A 239 -5.22 -5.41 -8.02
CA ASN A 239 -4.53 -4.14 -7.79
C ASN A 239 -5.15 -3.24 -6.72
N ARG A 240 -6.27 -3.61 -6.08
CA ARG A 240 -7.01 -2.66 -5.22
C ARG A 240 -6.31 -2.35 -3.88
N TYR A 241 -5.44 -3.24 -3.40
CA TYR A 241 -4.64 -3.00 -2.20
C TYR A 241 -3.48 -2.03 -2.42
N LEU A 242 -2.90 -2.04 -3.62
CA LEU A 242 -1.96 -1.02 -4.04
C LEU A 242 -2.72 0.24 -4.43
N SER A 243 -3.89 0.17 -5.06
CA SER A 243 -4.63 1.37 -5.43
C SER A 243 -5.01 2.23 -4.23
N SER A 244 -5.35 1.69 -3.05
CA SER A 244 -5.63 2.57 -1.90
C SER A 244 -4.41 3.32 -1.38
N THR A 245 -3.18 2.77 -1.54
CA THR A 245 -1.94 3.35 -0.99
C THR A 245 -1.15 4.12 -2.07
N PHE A 246 -1.06 3.57 -3.29
CA PHE A 246 -0.53 4.21 -4.48
C PHE A 246 -1.47 5.28 -5.05
N SER A 247 -2.80 5.09 -5.09
CA SER A 247 -3.72 6.16 -5.50
C SER A 247 -3.76 7.27 -4.46
N SER A 248 -3.70 6.98 -3.16
CA SER A 248 -3.61 8.05 -2.17
C SER A 248 -2.24 8.75 -2.23
N GLN A 249 -1.11 8.05 -2.36
CA GLN A 249 0.21 8.70 -2.48
C GLN A 249 0.45 9.39 -3.83
N VAL A 250 -0.18 8.96 -4.92
CA VAL A 250 -0.05 9.61 -6.23
C VAL A 250 -1.08 10.74 -6.40
N CYS A 251 -2.33 10.58 -5.96
CA CYS A 251 -3.35 11.63 -6.01
C CYS A 251 -3.16 12.71 -4.94
N LEU A 252 -2.84 12.38 -3.69
CA LEU A 252 -2.62 13.40 -2.63
C LEU A 252 -1.40 14.29 -2.92
N ASN A 253 -0.41 13.76 -3.66
CA ASN A 253 0.76 14.57 -4.02
C ASN A 253 0.46 15.60 -5.11
N TYR A 254 -0.60 15.48 -5.90
CA TYR A 254 -0.94 16.49 -6.91
C TYR A 254 -1.81 17.62 -6.36
N ASP A 255 -2.71 17.36 -5.40
CA ASP A 255 -3.52 18.41 -4.79
C ASP A 255 -2.71 19.36 -3.88
N LEU A 256 -1.55 18.91 -3.37
CA LEU A 256 -0.72 19.70 -2.46
C LEU A 256 0.40 20.50 -3.14
N LEU A 257 0.72 20.27 -4.41
CA LEU A 257 1.90 20.89 -5.03
C LEU A 257 1.75 22.39 -5.35
N PRO A 258 0.60 22.93 -5.83
CA PRO A 258 0.49 24.35 -6.14
C PRO A 258 0.55 25.25 -4.89
N GLU A 259 -0.06 24.83 -3.78
CA GLU A 259 -0.11 25.62 -2.55
C GLU A 259 1.19 25.57 -1.74
N THR A 260 1.88 24.42 -1.73
CA THR A 260 3.09 24.23 -0.91
C THR A 260 4.31 24.93 -1.54
N ILE A 261 4.37 25.02 -2.87
CA ILE A 261 5.42 25.77 -3.59
C ILE A 261 5.26 27.28 -3.37
N ASN A 262 4.03 27.79 -3.33
CA ASN A 262 3.77 29.21 -3.04
C ASN A 262 4.02 29.57 -1.57
N ARG A 263 3.78 28.65 -0.61
CA ARG A 263 4.16 28.88 0.79
C ARG A 263 5.68 28.89 1.00
N MET A 264 6.45 28.04 0.32
CA MET A 264 7.91 28.03 0.44
C MET A 264 8.59 29.28 -0.17
N LYS A 265 8.00 29.93 -1.18
CA LYS A 265 8.52 31.20 -1.72
C LYS A 265 8.28 32.41 -0.81
N ASN A 266 7.28 32.36 0.08
CA ASN A 266 6.95 33.44 1.00
C ASN A 266 7.67 33.36 2.35
N PHE A 267 8.40 32.27 2.63
CA PHE A 267 9.24 32.15 3.84
C PHE A 267 10.66 32.70 3.66
N GLY A 268 11.00 33.17 2.46
CA GLY A 268 12.33 33.70 2.11
C GLY A 268 12.36 35.19 1.79
N LYS A 269 11.42 35.98 2.29
CA LYS A 269 11.47 37.46 2.27
C LYS A 269 11.16 38.00 3.65
#